data_AF-A0A254P3A5-F1
#
_entry.id   AF-A0A254P3A5-F1
#
_cell.length_a   1.000
_cell.length_b   1.000
_cell.length_c   1.000
_cell.angle_alpha   90.00
_cell.angle_beta   90.00
_cell.angle_gamma   90.00
#
_symmetry.space_group_name_H-M   'P 1'
#
loop_
_entity.id
_entity.type
_entity.pdbx_description
1 polymer ?
#
loop_
_entity_poly.entity_id
_entity_poly.type
_entity_poly.pdbx_seq_one_letter_code
_entity_poly.pdbx_strand_id
1 'polypeptide(L)' 'MPTGFMIVVNAFMIVWILLTVWVIVAPKSFWKITQSWKATREPKPAYFAMMRVLAALLLVGAVTLWNGI' A
#
# COMPACT_ATOMS: atom_id res chain seq x y z
N MET A 1 22.90 -14.83 0.89
CA MET A 1 22.78 -13.35 0.83
C MET A 1 23.24 -12.78 2.16
N PRO A 2 23.86 -11.59 2.22
CA PRO A 2 24.26 -10.97 3.48
C PRO A 2 23.02 -10.80 4.35
N THR A 3 23.05 -11.38 5.55
CA THR A 3 21.89 -11.54 6.45
C THR A 3 21.17 -10.22 6.71
N GLY A 4 21.91 -9.11 6.79
CA GLY A 4 21.35 -7.77 6.99
C GLY A 4 20.45 -7.29 5.84
N PHE A 5 20.79 -7.59 4.58
CA PHE A 5 19.99 -7.16 3.43
C PHE A 5 18.61 -7.85 3.42
N MET A 6 18.56 -9.15 3.70
CA MET A 6 17.29 -9.89 3.77
C MET A 6 16.38 -9.40 4.89
N ILE A 7 16.94 -9.01 6.04
CA ILE A 7 16.16 -8.47 7.16
C ILE A 7 15.50 -7.14 6.77
N VAL A 8 16.25 -6.25 6.10
CA VAL A 8 15.72 -4.95 5.65
C VAL A 8 14.61 -5.16 4.61
N VAL A 9 14.82 -6.06 3.65
CA VAL A 9 13.80 -6.39 2.63
C VAL A 9 12.55 -6.97 3.29
N ASN A 10 12.68 -7.92 4.22
CA ASN A 10 11.53 -8.47 4.94
C ASN A 10 10.77 -7.42 5.75
N ALA A 11 11.48 -6.56 6.49
CA ALA A 11 10.85 -5.48 7.25
C ALA A 11 10.10 -4.51 6.33
N PHE A 12 10.70 -4.15 5.19
CA PHE A 12 10.05 -3.33 4.17
C PHE A 12 8.79 -4.00 3.62
N MET A 13 8.86 -5.29 3.26
CA MET A 13 7.71 -6.03 2.71
C MET A 13 6.55 -6.11 3.70
N ILE A 14 6.82 -6.35 4.98
CA ILE A 14 5.79 -6.36 6.04
C ILE A 14 5.09 -5.00 6.13
N VAL A 15 5.87 -3.91 6.22
CA VAL A 15 5.31 -2.55 6.29
C VAL A 15 4.52 -2.23 5.02
N TRP A 16 5.05 -2.58 3.86
CA TRP A 16 4.40 -2.37 2.57
C TRP A 16 3.04 -3.07 2.50
N ILE A 17 2.98 -4.34 2.87
CA ILE A 17 1.74 -5.13 2.89
C ILE A 17 0.71 -4.50 3.82
N LEU A 18 1.11 -4.13 5.05
CA LEU A 18 0.22 -3.47 6.01
C LEU A 18 -0.34 -2.15 5.45
N LEU A 19 0.48 -1.34 4.79
CA LEU A 19 0.04 -0.10 4.15
C LEU A 19 -0.95 -0.38 3.02
N THR A 20 -0.67 -1.35 2.13
CA THR A 20 -1.59 -1.71 1.05
C THR A 20 -2.93 -2.25 1.57
N VAL A 21 -2.94 -3.07 2.62
CA VAL A 21 -4.18 -3.53 3.27
C VAL A 21 -4.96 -2.34 3.83
N TRP A 22 -4.29 -1.39 4.46
CA TRP A 22 -4.93 -0.19 4.98
C TRP A 22 -5.59 0.65 3.87
N VAL A 23 -4.93 0.81 2.72
CA VAL A 23 -5.51 1.47 1.53
C VAL A 23 -6.77 0.74 1.05
N ILE A 24 -6.78 -0.59 1.07
CA ILE A 24 -7.92 -1.39 0.62
C ILE A 24 -9.11 -1.22 1.57
N VAL A 25 -8.89 -1.39 2.88
CA VAL A 25 -9.95 -1.34 3.90
C VAL A 25 -10.50 0.08 4.04
N ALA A 26 -9.61 1.06 4.24
CA ALA A 26 -9.97 2.43 4.57
C ALA A 26 -9.24 3.45 3.65
N PRO A 27 -9.56 3.47 2.33
CA PRO A 27 -8.88 4.33 1.36
C PRO A 27 -9.06 5.82 1.69
N LYS A 28 -10.20 6.21 2.25
CA LYS A 28 -10.48 7.60 2.66
C LYS A 28 -9.56 8.05 3.80
N SER A 29 -9.38 7.21 4.83
CA SER A 29 -8.49 7.53 5.94
C SER A 29 -7.04 7.61 5.49
N PHE A 30 -6.61 6.65 4.66
CA PHE A 30 -5.27 6.66 4.08
C PHE A 30 -5.01 7.93 3.25
N TRP A 31 -5.94 8.27 2.36
CA TRP A 31 -5.87 9.49 1.55
C TRP A 31 -5.86 10.75 2.41
N LYS A 32 -6.68 10.78 3.47
CA LYS A 32 -6.71 11.91 4.40
C LYS A 32 -5.40 12.12 5.13
N ILE A 33 -4.65 11.06 5.45
CA ILE A 33 -3.35 11.19 6.12
C ILE A 33 -2.27 11.59 5.10
N THR A 34 -2.26 10.94 3.93
CA THR A 34 -1.12 11.04 2.99
C THR A 34 -1.25 12.15 1.96
N GLN A 35 -2.47 12.54 1.58
CA GLN A 35 -2.74 13.42 0.45
C GLN A 35 -3.68 14.59 0.76
N SER A 36 -4.35 14.63 1.93
CA SER A 36 -5.25 15.76 2.28
C SER A 36 -4.53 17.11 2.27
N TRP A 37 -3.27 17.14 2.69
CA TRP A 37 -2.47 18.36 2.75
C TRP A 37 -2.18 18.97 1.37
N LYS A 38 -2.29 18.18 0.29
CA LYS A 38 -2.13 18.67 -1.09
C LYS A 38 -3.45 19.01 -1.78
N ALA A 39 -4.59 18.59 -1.25
CA ALA A 39 -5.84 18.62 -1.98
C ALA A 39 -6.79 19.71 -1.48
N THR A 40 -7.16 20.63 -2.36
CA THR A 40 -8.10 21.73 -2.08
C THR A 40 -9.57 21.28 -2.05
N ARG A 41 -9.87 20.07 -2.56
CA ARG A 41 -11.22 19.46 -2.60
C ARG A 41 -11.15 17.96 -2.37
N GLU A 42 -12.20 17.39 -1.77
CA GLU A 42 -12.33 15.95 -1.58
C GLU A 42 -12.49 15.20 -2.92
N PRO A 43 -11.77 14.07 -3.13
CA PRO A 43 -11.88 13.26 -4.34
C PRO A 43 -13.25 12.61 -4.47
N LYS A 44 -13.67 12.38 -5.71
CA LYS A 44 -14.91 11.65 -6.04
C LYS A 44 -14.84 10.20 -5.51
N PRO A 45 -15.98 9.56 -5.21
CA PRO A 45 -16.04 8.16 -4.76
C PRO A 45 -15.30 7.17 -5.67
N ALA A 46 -15.33 7.41 -6.99
CA ALA A 46 -14.65 6.59 -7.99
C ALA A 46 -13.11 6.56 -7.81
N TYR A 47 -12.52 7.65 -7.31
CA TYR A 47 -11.09 7.71 -7.01
C TYR A 47 -10.70 6.72 -5.90
N PHE A 48 -11.53 6.63 -4.85
CA PHE A 48 -11.32 5.67 -3.76
C PHE A 48 -11.54 4.22 -4.21
N ALA A 49 -12.49 3.97 -5.11
CA ALA A 49 -12.67 2.65 -5.73
C ALA A 49 -11.44 2.25 -6.56
N MET A 50 -10.90 3.17 -7.37
CA MET A 50 -9.68 2.94 -8.14
C MET A 50 -8.46 2.69 -7.24
N MET A 51 -8.32 3.44 -6.14
CA MET A 51 -7.29 3.21 -5.12
C MET A 51 -7.35 1.79 -4.55
N ARG A 52 -8.55 1.27 -4.25
CA ARG A 52 -8.71 -0.10 -3.76
C ARG A 52 -8.27 -1.14 -4.78
N VAL A 53 -8.66 -0.99 -6.04
CA VAL A 53 -8.30 -1.93 -7.11
C VAL A 53 -6.79 -1.93 -7.33
N LEU A 54 -6.17 -0.75 -7.43
CA LEU A 54 -4.72 -0.64 -7.59
C LEU A 54 -3.96 -1.20 -6.38
N ALA A 55 -4.43 -0.92 -5.16
CA ALA A 55 -3.82 -1.45 -3.94
C ALA A 55 -3.96 -2.97 -3.85
N ALA A 56 -5.08 -3.55 -4.29
CA ALA A 56 -5.26 -5.00 -4.37
C ALA A 56 -4.28 -5.65 -5.36
N LEU A 57 -4.08 -5.05 -6.54
CA LEU A 57 -3.09 -5.52 -7.51
C LEU A 57 -1.67 -5.46 -6.94
N LEU A 58 -1.32 -4.37 -6.27
CA LEU A 58 -0.01 -4.19 -5.63
C LEU A 58 0.20 -5.17 -4.47
N LEU A 59 -0.84 -5.47 -3.69
CA LEU A 59 -0.78 -6.46 -2.61
C LEU A 59 -0.49 -7.85 -3.19
N VAL A 60 -1.23 -8.25 -4.23
CA VAL A 60 -1.00 -9.54 -4.90
C VAL A 60 0.44 -9.63 -5.39
N GLY A 61 0.91 -8.60 -6.12
CA GLY A 61 2.29 -8.55 -6.63
C GLY A 61 3.35 -8.60 -5.52
N ALA A 62 3.12 -7.90 -4.41
CA ALA A 62 4.03 -7.93 -3.26
C ALA A 62 4.10 -9.32 -2.63
N VAL A 63 2.97 -10.01 -2.48
CA VAL A 63 2.93 -11.38 -1.94
C VAL A 63 3.61 -12.37 -2.89
N THR A 64 3.41 -12.27 -4.20
CA THR A 64 4.12 -13.14 -5.16
C THR A 64 5.62 -12.89 -5.14
N LEU A 65 6.06 -11.63 -5.09
CA LEU A 65 7.48 -11.28 -5.00
C LEU A 65 8.09 -11.80 -3.70
N TRP A 66 7.39 -11.68 -2.57
CA TRP A 66 7.89 -12.18 -1.29
C TRP A 66 8.07 -13.70 -1.28
N ASN A 67 7.12 -14.45 -1.84
CA ASN A 67 7.22 -15.91 -1.93
C ASN A 67 8.33 -16.39 -2.89
N GLY A 68 8.85 -15.52 -3.76
CA GLY A 68 9.93 -15.84 -4.69
C GLY A 68 11.34 -15.48 -4.19
N ILE A 69 11.46 -14.85 -3.02
CA ILE A 69 12.72 -14.46 -2.36
C ILE A 69 13.06 -15.50 -1.29
#